data_AF-A0A2C6MDX6-F1
#
_entry.id   AF-A0A2C6MDX6-F1
#
_cell.length_a   1.000
_cell.length_b   1.000
_cell.length_c   1.000
_cell.angle_alpha   90.00
_cell.angle_beta   90.00
_cell.angle_gamma   90.00
#
_symmetry.space_group_name_H-M   'P 1'
#
loop_
_entity.id
_entity.type
_entity.pdbx_description
1 polymer ?
#
loop_
_entity_poly.entity_id
_entity_poly.type
_entity_poly.pdbx_seq_one_letter_code
_entity_poly.pdbx_strand_id
1 'polypeptide(L)'
;MELEKFIRLKRRPKDALEEWLLYFNNIVGEEMEAIAMGNPGIRKAMTIEQIFFKNQRERRLYELREKAVRDEISMISGAKAEGKAEMAQEAICKFLDTRFPEDSAGLQRDIQKINDIVILDKIINKIYTVNSLEEAAAIVREAAK
;
A
#
# COMPACT_ATOMS: atom_id res chain seq x y z
N MET A 1 21.12 -15.48 34.15
CA MET A 1 19.98 -14.72 34.69
C MET A 1 20.48 -13.85 35.85
N GLU A 2 21.41 -12.93 35.56
CA GLU A 2 22.04 -12.06 36.58
C GLU A 2 21.33 -10.70 36.70
N LEU A 3 20.70 -10.24 35.60
CA LEU A 3 19.88 -9.02 35.55
C LEU A 3 18.69 -9.05 36.52
N GLU A 4 17.92 -10.15 36.57
CA GLU A 4 16.80 -10.27 37.50
C GLU A 4 17.23 -10.27 38.97
N LYS A 5 18.37 -10.89 39.28
CA LYS A 5 18.90 -10.91 40.65
C LYS A 5 19.27 -9.49 41.10
N PHE A 6 19.83 -8.69 40.20
CA PHE A 6 20.21 -7.31 40.48
C PHE A 6 18.98 -6.40 40.68
N ILE A 7 17.97 -6.49 39.81
CA ILE A 7 16.72 -5.70 39.94
C ILE A 7 16.01 -6.00 41.27
N ARG A 8 16.05 -7.25 41.75
CA ARG A 8 15.46 -7.66 43.04
C ARG A 8 16.15 -7.05 44.27
N LEU A 9 17.39 -6.56 44.15
CA LEU A 9 18.15 -6.02 45.28
C LEU A 9 17.68 -4.62 45.73
N LYS A 10 16.83 -3.92 44.94
CA LYS A 10 16.25 -2.59 45.27
C LYS A 10 17.26 -1.62 45.91
N ARG A 11 18.50 -1.64 45.44
CA ARG A 11 19.60 -0.80 45.95
C ARG A 11 20.10 0.13 44.87
N ARG A 12 20.71 1.25 45.26
CA ARG A 12 21.36 2.17 44.32
C ARG A 12 22.51 1.48 43.59
N PRO A 13 22.78 1.84 42.32
CA PRO A 13 23.92 1.33 41.58
C PRO A 13 25.21 1.78 42.27
N LYS A 14 26.21 0.89 42.30
CA LYS A 14 27.51 1.11 42.95
C LYS A 14 28.60 1.51 41.97
N ASP A 15 28.46 1.14 40.70
CA ASP A 15 29.43 1.41 39.65
C ASP A 15 28.74 1.79 38.33
N ALA A 16 29.53 2.27 37.38
CA ALA A 16 29.03 2.69 36.08
C ALA A 16 28.35 1.55 35.30
N LEU A 17 28.79 0.30 35.48
CA LEU A 17 28.20 -0.85 34.80
C LEU A 17 26.77 -1.10 35.29
N GLU A 18 26.55 -1.08 36.60
CA GLU A 18 25.23 -1.17 37.22
C GLU A 18 24.32 -0.02 36.74
N GLU A 19 24.83 1.20 36.58
CA GLU A 19 24.08 2.33 36.02
C GLU A 19 23.64 2.10 34.56
N TRP A 20 24.54 1.59 33.71
CA TRP A 20 24.21 1.26 32.32
C TRP A 20 23.23 0.08 32.22
N LEU A 21 23.35 -0.92 33.09
CA LEU A 21 22.40 -2.04 33.15
C LEU A 21 21.00 -1.55 33.55
N LEU A 22 20.88 -0.60 34.47
CA LEU A 22 19.60 0.03 34.83
C LEU A 22 19.00 0.81 33.65
N TYR A 23 19.82 1.57 32.92
CA TYR A 23 19.39 2.27 31.71
C TYR A 23 18.82 1.31 30.65
N PHE A 24 19.53 0.22 30.33
CA PHE A 24 19.09 -0.76 29.34
C PHE A 24 17.87 -1.60 29.79
N ASN A 25 17.55 -1.62 31.08
CA ASN A 25 16.34 -2.26 31.60
C ASN A 25 15.09 -1.37 31.48
N ASN A 26 15.15 -0.23 30.77
CA ASN A 26 14.05 0.72 30.58
C ASN A 26 13.43 1.21 31.91
N ILE A 27 14.26 1.48 32.92
CA ILE A 27 13.78 2.19 34.12
C ILE A 27 13.43 3.63 33.72
N VAL A 28 12.26 4.08 34.13
CA VAL A 28 11.70 5.39 33.77
C VAL A 28 11.39 6.19 35.04
N GLY A 29 11.45 7.52 34.95
CA GLY A 29 11.08 8.43 36.04
C GLY A 29 12.28 8.90 36.86
N GLU A 30 12.02 9.30 38.11
CA GLU A 30 12.98 10.01 38.98
C GLU A 30 14.29 9.23 39.23
N GLU A 31 14.22 7.89 39.32
CA GLU A 31 15.41 7.05 39.51
C GLU A 31 16.36 7.12 38.30
N MET A 32 15.82 7.17 37.10
CA MET A 32 16.60 7.28 35.86
C MET A 32 17.19 8.68 35.72
N GLU A 33 16.44 9.72 36.11
CA GLU A 33 16.94 11.10 36.14
C GLU A 33 18.09 11.28 37.14
N ALA A 34 18.00 10.65 38.32
CA ALA A 34 19.08 10.66 39.30
C ALA A 34 20.37 10.01 38.77
N ILE A 35 20.26 8.88 38.08
CA ILE A 35 21.40 8.21 37.44
C ILE A 35 21.97 9.07 36.30
N ALA A 36 21.11 9.65 35.45
CA ALA A 36 21.54 10.52 34.37
C ALA A 36 22.20 11.82 34.87
N MET A 37 21.81 12.34 36.03
CA MET A 37 22.48 13.47 36.67
C MET A 37 23.90 13.12 37.15
N GLY A 38 24.11 11.90 37.65
CA GLY A 38 25.41 11.39 38.09
C GLY A 38 26.31 10.88 36.95
N ASN A 39 25.73 10.43 35.83
CA ASN A 39 26.45 9.84 34.70
C ASN A 39 26.19 10.62 33.39
N PRO A 40 27.17 11.43 32.95
CA PRO A 40 27.03 12.22 31.72
C PRO A 40 26.88 11.36 30.44
N GLY A 41 27.42 10.14 30.44
CA GLY A 41 27.31 9.22 29.30
C GLY A 41 25.87 8.73 29.10
N ILE A 42 25.22 8.35 30.19
CA ILE A 42 23.81 7.94 30.20
C ILE A 42 22.90 9.12 29.82
N ARG A 43 23.15 10.32 30.34
CA ARG A 43 22.40 11.52 29.96
C ARG A 43 22.47 11.82 28.46
N LYS A 44 23.66 11.66 27.86
CA LYS A 44 23.85 11.81 26.41
C LYS A 44 23.09 10.73 25.64
N ALA A 45 23.16 9.47 26.09
CA ALA A 45 22.42 8.36 25.47
C ALA A 45 20.91 8.62 25.47
N MET A 46 20.33 9.02 26.61
CA MET A 46 18.91 9.39 26.71
C MET A 46 18.52 10.53 25.75
N THR A 47 19.37 11.56 25.64
CA THR A 47 19.11 12.69 24.74
C THR A 47 19.14 12.25 23.28
N ILE A 48 20.12 11.42 22.89
CA ILE A 48 20.24 10.87 21.54
C ILE A 48 19.04 9.97 21.22
N GLU A 49 18.63 9.12 22.16
CA GLU A 49 17.49 8.23 22.01
C GLU A 49 16.18 9.01 21.82
N GLN A 50 15.94 10.07 22.62
CA GLN A 50 14.79 10.95 22.43
C GLN A 50 14.78 11.62 21.05
N ILE A 51 15.93 12.11 20.59
CA ILE A 51 16.08 12.71 19.26
C ILE A 51 15.84 11.67 18.17
N PHE A 52 16.42 10.48 18.31
CA PHE A 52 16.27 9.37 17.37
C PHE A 52 14.81 8.93 17.24
N PHE A 53 14.10 8.76 18.36
CA PHE A 53 12.70 8.39 18.35
C PHE A 53 11.78 9.48 17.81
N LYS A 54 12.06 10.77 18.10
CA LYS A 54 11.31 11.87 17.46
C LYS A 54 11.44 11.78 15.95
N ASN A 55 12.67 11.69 15.43
CA ASN A 55 12.93 11.58 14.00
C ASN A 55 12.29 10.32 13.39
N GLN A 56 12.39 9.15 14.03
CA GLN A 56 11.81 7.91 13.52
C GLN A 56 10.28 7.91 13.57
N ARG A 57 9.66 8.42 14.64
CA ARG A 57 8.19 8.53 14.76
C ARG A 57 7.63 9.52 13.76
N GLU A 58 8.26 10.69 13.61
CA GLU A 58 7.87 11.69 12.62
C GLU A 58 8.01 11.16 11.20
N ARG A 59 9.14 10.47 10.90
CA ARG A 59 9.35 9.82 9.61
C ARG A 59 8.29 8.76 9.32
N ARG A 60 8.00 7.88 10.29
CA ARG A 60 6.95 6.86 10.14
C ARG A 60 5.58 7.49 9.91
N LEU A 61 5.25 8.54 10.64
CA LEU A 61 3.99 9.26 10.46
C LEU A 61 3.89 9.89 9.07
N TYR A 62 4.98 10.46 8.57
CA TYR A 62 5.07 11.00 7.23
C TYR A 62 4.90 9.90 6.17
N GLU A 63 5.63 8.79 6.30
CA GLU A 63 5.52 7.63 5.40
C GLU A 63 4.10 7.06 5.35
N LEU A 64 3.43 6.94 6.51
CA LEU A 64 2.04 6.48 6.58
C LEU A 64 1.07 7.46 5.90
N ARG A 65 1.28 8.77 6.06
CA ARG A 65 0.47 9.79 5.37
C ARG A 65 0.67 9.74 3.87
N GLU A 66 1.92 9.70 3.40
CA GLU A 66 2.22 9.56 1.99
C GLU A 66 1.63 8.27 1.41
N LYS A 67 1.75 7.16 2.13
CA LYS A 67 1.16 5.89 1.73
C LYS A 67 -0.35 6.00 1.60
N ALA A 68 -1.04 6.55 2.59
CA ALA A 68 -2.50 6.72 2.55
C ALA A 68 -2.93 7.57 1.34
N VAL A 69 -2.21 8.65 1.04
CA VAL A 69 -2.48 9.50 -0.14
C VAL A 69 -2.26 8.72 -1.44
N ARG A 70 -1.16 7.95 -1.54
CA ARG A 70 -0.89 7.13 -2.74
C ARG A 70 -1.93 6.03 -2.92
N ASP A 71 -2.35 5.37 -1.84
CA ASP A 71 -3.38 4.35 -1.85
C ASP A 71 -4.72 4.94 -2.32
N GLU A 72 -5.10 6.13 -1.82
CA GLU A 72 -6.29 6.86 -2.28
C GLU A 72 -6.24 7.20 -3.77
N ILE A 73 -5.12 7.76 -4.25
CA ILE A 73 -4.92 8.05 -5.68
C ILE A 73 -5.02 6.78 -6.52
N SER A 74 -4.42 5.68 -6.04
CA SER A 74 -4.47 4.39 -6.73
C SER A 74 -5.88 3.82 -6.79
N MET A 75 -6.65 3.91 -5.70
CA MET A 75 -8.05 3.47 -5.67
C MET A 75 -8.91 4.29 -6.64
N ILE A 76 -8.81 5.62 -6.62
CA ILE A 76 -9.60 6.49 -7.51
C ILE A 76 -9.23 6.26 -8.98
N SER A 77 -7.93 6.13 -9.28
CA SER A 77 -7.47 5.89 -10.65
C SER A 77 -7.87 4.50 -11.15
N GLY A 78 -7.78 3.47 -10.31
CA GLY A 78 -8.28 2.12 -10.58
C GLY A 78 -9.78 2.12 -10.88
N ALA A 79 -10.60 2.67 -9.98
CA ALA A 79 -12.05 2.75 -10.16
C ALA A 79 -12.44 3.50 -11.44
N LYS A 80 -11.72 4.57 -11.78
CA LYS A 80 -11.95 5.32 -13.02
C LYS A 80 -11.57 4.51 -14.27
N ALA A 81 -10.50 3.72 -14.21
CA ALA A 81 -10.09 2.86 -15.31
C ALA A 81 -11.08 1.72 -15.52
N GLU A 82 -11.49 1.06 -14.44
CA GLU A 82 -12.50 -0.01 -14.44
C GLU A 82 -13.82 0.50 -15.02
N GLY A 83 -14.36 1.62 -14.51
CA GLY A 83 -15.63 2.15 -15.02
C GLY A 83 -15.59 2.56 -16.49
N LYS A 84 -14.43 2.97 -17.01
CA LYS A 84 -14.27 3.22 -18.45
C LYS A 84 -14.23 1.93 -19.26
N ALA A 85 -13.55 0.90 -18.77
CA ALA A 85 -13.52 -0.41 -19.41
C ALA A 85 -14.91 -1.03 -19.46
N GLU A 86 -15.65 -1.02 -18.34
CA GLU A 86 -17.04 -1.49 -18.26
C GLU A 86 -17.94 -0.75 -19.26
N MET A 87 -17.84 0.59 -19.34
CA MET A 87 -18.62 1.37 -20.31
C MET A 87 -18.33 0.97 -21.76
N ALA A 88 -17.05 0.74 -22.09
CA ALA A 88 -16.67 0.31 -23.44
C ALA A 88 -17.15 -1.12 -23.73
N GLN A 89 -17.02 -2.05 -22.78
CA GLN A 89 -17.58 -3.41 -22.89
C GLN A 89 -19.09 -3.38 -23.13
N GLU A 90 -19.83 -2.59 -22.34
CA GLU A 90 -21.27 -2.43 -22.50
C GLU A 90 -21.64 -1.87 -23.88
N ALA A 91 -20.92 -0.84 -24.35
CA ALA A 91 -21.19 -0.24 -25.64
C ALA A 91 -21.00 -1.23 -26.79
N ILE A 92 -19.91 -2.02 -26.75
CA ILE A 92 -19.64 -3.06 -27.75
C ILE A 92 -20.70 -4.17 -27.65
N CYS A 93 -21.05 -4.62 -26.44
CA CYS A 93 -22.06 -5.66 -26.25
C CYS A 93 -23.45 -5.21 -26.74
N LYS A 94 -23.88 -3.97 -26.42
CA LYS A 94 -25.14 -3.40 -26.92
C LYS A 94 -25.17 -3.32 -28.44
N PHE A 95 -24.05 -2.95 -29.07
CA PHE A 95 -23.95 -2.95 -30.53
C PHE A 95 -24.12 -4.36 -31.12
N LEU A 96 -23.41 -5.34 -30.55
CA LEU A 96 -23.49 -6.73 -31.00
C LEU A 96 -24.89 -7.33 -30.81
N ASP A 97 -25.54 -7.04 -29.69
CA ASP A 97 -26.91 -7.49 -29.41
C ASP A 97 -27.90 -6.89 -30.41
N THR A 98 -27.76 -5.60 -30.72
CA THR A 98 -28.65 -4.89 -31.66
C THR A 98 -28.47 -5.39 -33.09
N ARG A 99 -27.23 -5.70 -33.52
CA ARG A 99 -26.92 -6.03 -34.92
C ARG A 99 -26.89 -7.53 -35.20
N PHE A 100 -26.61 -8.34 -34.18
CA PHE A 100 -26.43 -9.80 -34.26
C PHE A 100 -27.06 -10.51 -33.03
N PRO A 101 -28.40 -10.45 -32.84
CA PRO A 101 -29.05 -10.85 -31.59
C PRO A 101 -28.95 -12.34 -31.25
N GLU A 102 -29.00 -13.25 -32.24
CA GLU A 102 -29.02 -14.70 -31.94
C GLU A 102 -27.63 -15.33 -31.76
N ASP A 103 -26.60 -14.78 -32.42
CA ASP A 103 -25.28 -15.42 -32.49
C ASP A 103 -24.20 -14.72 -31.64
N SER A 104 -24.43 -13.50 -31.15
CA SER A 104 -23.38 -12.69 -30.52
C SER A 104 -23.06 -13.04 -29.07
N ALA A 105 -23.87 -13.87 -28.39
CA ALA A 105 -23.73 -14.19 -26.97
C ALA A 105 -22.36 -14.81 -26.60
N GLY A 106 -21.70 -15.50 -27.54
CA GLY A 106 -20.33 -15.99 -27.34
C GLY A 106 -19.30 -14.86 -27.32
N LEU A 107 -19.36 -13.98 -28.32
CA LEU A 107 -18.43 -12.86 -28.47
C LEU A 107 -18.59 -11.82 -27.35
N GLN A 108 -19.82 -11.56 -26.90
CA GLN A 108 -20.09 -10.67 -25.76
C GLN A 108 -19.39 -11.17 -24.48
N ARG A 109 -19.44 -12.48 -24.22
CA ARG A 109 -18.73 -13.09 -23.08
C ARG A 109 -17.22 -12.94 -23.15
N ASP A 110 -16.66 -12.93 -24.36
CA ASP A 110 -15.23 -12.71 -24.53
C ASP A 110 -14.84 -11.25 -24.35
N ILE A 111 -15.67 -10.31 -24.79
CA ILE A 111 -15.48 -8.86 -24.55
C ILE A 111 -15.52 -8.53 -23.06
N GLN A 112 -16.44 -9.14 -22.29
CA GLN A 112 -16.53 -8.94 -20.84
C GLN A 112 -15.28 -9.40 -20.07
N LYS A 113 -14.44 -10.26 -20.66
CA LYS A 113 -13.17 -10.69 -20.04
C LYS A 113 -12.02 -9.70 -20.31
N ILE A 114 -12.20 -8.75 -21.24
CA ILE A 114 -11.15 -7.81 -21.63
C ILE A 114 -11.26 -6.57 -20.74
N ASN A 115 -10.38 -6.44 -19.75
CA ASN A 115 -10.34 -5.27 -18.87
C ASN A 115 -9.36 -4.18 -19.35
N ASP A 116 -8.60 -4.44 -20.41
CA ASP A 116 -7.66 -3.47 -20.97
C ASP A 116 -8.41 -2.45 -21.83
N ILE A 117 -8.47 -1.22 -21.34
CA ILE A 117 -9.12 -0.09 -22.00
C ILE A 117 -8.54 0.21 -23.39
N VAL A 118 -7.25 -0.02 -23.62
CA VAL A 118 -6.61 0.25 -24.91
C VAL A 118 -7.07 -0.77 -25.95
N ILE A 119 -7.23 -2.02 -25.54
CA ILE A 119 -7.78 -3.08 -26.40
C ILE A 119 -9.26 -2.79 -26.71
N LEU A 120 -10.05 -2.44 -25.69
CA LEU A 120 -11.46 -2.10 -25.87
C LEU A 120 -11.64 -0.87 -26.79
N ASP A 121 -10.79 0.14 -26.68
CA ASP A 121 -10.82 1.32 -27.54
C ASP A 121 -10.46 0.99 -29.01
N LYS A 122 -9.50 0.10 -29.24
CA LYS A 122 -9.23 -0.40 -30.60
C LYS A 122 -10.44 -1.13 -31.20
N ILE A 123 -11.14 -1.92 -30.39
CA ILE A 123 -12.33 -2.65 -30.81
C ILE A 123 -13.45 -1.65 -31.11
N ILE A 124 -13.78 -0.74 -30.19
CA ILE A 124 -14.91 0.19 -30.33
C ILE A 124 -14.77 1.07 -31.59
N ASN A 125 -13.55 1.48 -31.93
CA ASN A 125 -13.31 2.32 -33.11
C ASN A 125 -13.53 1.58 -34.43
N LYS A 126 -13.40 0.25 -34.46
CA LYS A 126 -13.55 -0.57 -35.68
C LYS A 126 -14.88 -1.34 -35.72
N ILE A 127 -15.52 -1.60 -34.57
CA ILE A 127 -16.67 -2.52 -34.49
C ILE A 127 -17.87 -2.02 -35.31
N TYR A 128 -18.02 -0.70 -35.46
CA TYR A 128 -19.14 -0.10 -36.20
C TYR A 128 -19.08 -0.31 -37.72
N THR A 129 -17.91 -0.64 -38.28
CA THR A 129 -17.75 -0.84 -39.74
C THR A 129 -18.08 -2.26 -40.20
N VAL A 130 -18.39 -3.14 -39.25
CA VAL A 130 -18.55 -4.58 -39.46
C VAL A 130 -19.92 -4.91 -40.04
N ASN A 131 -19.97 -5.86 -40.97
CA ASN A 131 -21.21 -6.35 -41.57
C ASN A 131 -21.56 -7.80 -41.19
N SER A 132 -20.62 -8.55 -40.59
CA SER A 132 -20.84 -9.92 -40.15
C SER A 132 -20.25 -10.19 -38.75
N LEU A 133 -20.78 -11.17 -38.03
CA LEU A 133 -20.25 -11.52 -36.71
C LEU A 133 -18.79 -12.04 -36.79
N GLU A 134 -18.41 -12.67 -37.90
CA GLU A 134 -17.06 -13.21 -38.09
C GLU A 134 -16.00 -12.10 -38.21
N GLU A 135 -16.34 -11.01 -38.91
CA GLU A 135 -15.51 -9.79 -38.97
C GLU A 135 -15.36 -9.13 -37.59
N ALA A 136 -16.43 -9.08 -36.80
CA ALA A 136 -16.38 -8.56 -35.43
C ALA A 136 -15.44 -9.41 -34.56
N ALA A 137 -15.55 -10.74 -34.65
CA ALA A 137 -14.66 -11.65 -33.94
C ALA A 137 -13.20 -11.55 -34.43
N ALA A 138 -12.97 -11.24 -35.71
CA ALA A 138 -11.63 -10.98 -36.23
C ALA A 138 -11.02 -9.70 -35.63
N ILE A 139 -11.79 -8.61 -35.51
CA ILE A 139 -11.33 -7.36 -34.88
C ILE A 139 -10.95 -7.58 -33.42
N VAL A 140 -11.77 -8.32 -32.66
CA VAL A 140 -11.46 -8.63 -31.25
C VAL A 140 -10.16 -9.43 -31.14
N ARG A 141 -9.96 -10.43 -32.00
CA ARG A 141 -8.72 -11.22 -32.05
C ARG A 141 -7.51 -10.39 -32.46
N GLU A 142 -7.67 -9.47 -33.42
CA GLU A 142 -6.61 -8.56 -33.86
C GLU A 142 -6.21 -7.59 -32.75
N ALA A 143 -7.20 -7.04 -32.03
CA ALA A 143 -6.95 -6.07 -30.96
C ALA A 143 -6.27 -6.70 -29.72
N ALA A 144 -6.51 -7.99 -29.49
CA ALA A 144 -5.92 -8.76 -28.38
C ALA A 144 -4.53 -9.36 -28.70
N LYS A 145 -3.99 -9.10 -29.89
CA LYS A 145 -2.68 -9.58 -30.35
C LYS A 145 -1.59 -8.53 -30.14
#